data_AF-A0A938PDX9-F1
#
_entry.id   AF-A0A938PDX9-F1
#
_cell.length_a   1.000
_cell.length_b   1.000
_cell.length_c   1.000
_cell.angle_alpha   90.00
_cell.angle_beta   90.00
_cell.angle_gamma   90.00
#
_symmetry.space_group_name_H-M   'P 1'
#
loop_
_entity.id
_entity.type
_entity.pdbx_description
1 polymer ?
#
loop_
_entity_poly.entity_id
_entity_poly.type
_entity_poly.pdbx_seq_one_letter_code
_entity_poly.pdbx_strand_id
1 'polypeptide(L)'
;MLSERSILLWLLSVYHLISIFFGSHQLTPQSPHFTPLDSEVPFLVLFGIFFPAVTGFEAGVSMSGDLQDPKKSIPRGTLTAIFVGLAVYLFLPFFFSYTVDAD
;
A
#
# COMPACT_ATOMS: atom_id res chain seq x y z
N MET A 1 -11.25 21.36 18.15
CA MET A 1 -11.00 20.02 18.72
C MET A 1 -11.03 18.86 17.72
N LEU A 2 -12.08 18.63 16.90
CA LEU A 2 -12.04 17.55 15.89
C LEU A 2 -11.27 17.92 14.60
N SER A 3 -11.28 19.18 14.18
CA SER A 3 -10.53 19.62 12.97
C SER A 3 -9.02 19.66 13.18
N GLU A 4 -8.55 20.07 14.35
CA GLU A 4 -7.11 20.13 14.64
C GLU A 4 -6.49 18.72 14.66
N ARG A 5 -7.22 17.74 15.21
CA ARG A 5 -6.78 16.34 15.22
C ARG A 5 -6.78 15.72 13.83
N SER A 6 -7.78 16.03 12.98
CA SER A 6 -7.81 15.52 11.61
C SER A 6 -6.71 16.13 10.75
N ILE A 7 -6.42 17.43 10.91
CA ILE A 7 -5.32 18.10 10.22
C ILE A 7 -3.97 17.47 10.57
N LEU A 8 -3.74 17.16 11.86
CA LEU A 8 -2.52 16.48 12.29
C LEU A 8 -2.37 15.10 11.64
N LEU A 9 -3.45 14.32 11.55
CA LEU A 9 -3.42 13.00 10.89
C LEU A 9 -3.05 13.14 9.41
N TRP A 10 -3.64 14.10 8.70
CA TRP A 10 -3.29 14.38 7.30
C TRP A 10 -1.82 14.77 7.15
N LEU A 11 -1.31 15.65 8.00
CA LEU A 11 0.10 16.06 7.97
C LEU A 11 1.04 14.90 8.26
N LEU A 12 0.70 14.02 9.21
CA LEU A 12 1.48 12.83 9.53
C LEU A 12 1.51 11.86 8.34
N SER A 13 0.36 11.61 7.70
CA SER A 13 0.29 10.75 6.50
C SER A 13 1.14 11.31 5.37
N VAL A 14 1.07 12.62 5.11
CA VAL A 14 1.88 13.28 4.08
C VAL A 14 3.37 13.22 4.42
N TYR A 15 3.73 13.49 5.68
CA TYR A 15 5.11 13.39 6.15
C TYR A 15 5.68 11.98 5.97
N HIS A 16 4.89 10.95 6.28
CA HIS A 16 5.29 9.56 6.11
C HIS A 16 5.54 9.21 4.64
N LEU A 17 4.65 9.65 3.74
CA LEU A 17 4.84 9.47 2.30
C LEU A 17 6.11 10.17 1.80
N ILE A 18 6.37 11.41 2.22
CA ILE A 18 7.58 12.14 1.84
C ILE A 18 8.84 11.42 2.35
N SER A 19 8.81 10.93 3.60
CA SER A 19 9.92 10.19 4.21
C SER A 19 10.26 8.90 3.46
N ILE A 20 9.25 8.17 2.96
CA ILE A 20 9.47 6.94 2.19
C ILE A 20 10.30 7.20 0.93
N PHE A 21 10.04 8.32 0.21
CA PHE A 21 10.73 8.61 -1.05
C PHE A 21 12.02 9.44 -0.91
N PHE A 22 12.11 10.30 0.12
CA PHE A 22 13.24 11.22 0.32
C PHE A 22 14.10 10.90 1.54
N GLY A 23 13.79 9.83 2.27
CA GLY A 23 14.62 9.37 3.39
C GLY A 23 16.04 9.03 2.93
N SER A 24 17.03 9.30 3.77
CA SER A 24 18.42 8.93 3.53
C SER A 24 18.58 7.43 3.63
N HIS A 25 18.23 6.73 2.56
CA HIS A 25 18.42 5.30 2.44
C HIS A 25 19.88 5.08 2.06
N GLN A 26 20.66 4.42 2.92
CA GLN A 26 22.06 4.13 2.61
C GLN A 26 22.08 3.22 1.38
N LEU A 27 22.41 3.80 0.22
CA LEU A 27 22.41 3.13 -1.08
C LEU A 27 23.64 2.21 -1.20
N THR A 28 23.77 1.22 -0.33
CA THR A 28 24.71 0.12 -0.55
C THR A 28 24.14 -0.71 -1.68
N PRO A 29 24.81 -0.84 -2.84
CA PRO A 29 24.30 -1.68 -3.93
C PRO A 29 24.43 -3.15 -3.51
N GLN A 30 23.37 -3.66 -2.88
CA GLN A 30 23.19 -5.07 -2.55
C GLN A 30 22.44 -5.73 -3.70
N SER A 31 22.90 -6.90 -4.12
CA SER A 31 22.27 -7.68 -5.18
C SER A 31 20.86 -8.11 -4.71
N PRO A 32 19.80 -7.86 -5.49
CA PRO A 32 18.46 -8.33 -5.12
C PRO A 32 18.49 -9.84 -4.91
N HIS A 33 18.17 -10.26 -3.69
CA HIS A 33 18.19 -11.66 -3.29
C HIS A 33 16.88 -12.30 -3.75
N PHE A 34 16.91 -12.97 -4.90
CA PHE A 34 15.75 -13.70 -5.44
C PHE A 34 15.60 -15.11 -4.86
N THR A 35 16.65 -15.61 -4.22
CA THR A 35 16.61 -16.85 -3.44
C THR A 35 16.08 -16.60 -2.04
N PRO A 36 15.25 -17.51 -1.51
CA PRO A 36 14.69 -17.33 -0.19
C PRO A 36 15.74 -17.45 0.92
N LEU A 37 15.66 -16.55 1.90
CA LEU A 37 16.54 -16.51 3.07
C LEU A 37 16.21 -17.67 4.02
N ASP A 38 17.20 -18.17 4.77
CA ASP A 38 17.05 -19.31 5.69
C ASP A 38 15.98 -19.12 6.80
N SER A 39 15.48 -17.89 6.97
CA SER A 39 14.40 -17.51 7.90
C SER A 39 13.13 -17.07 7.16
N GLU A 40 12.65 -17.87 6.20
CA GLU A 40 11.39 -17.59 5.52
C GLU A 40 10.21 -17.55 6.50
N VAL A 41 9.46 -16.45 6.45
CA VAL A 41 8.13 -16.41 7.06
C VAL A 41 7.21 -17.34 6.25
N PRO A 42 6.46 -18.25 6.89
CA PRO A 42 5.58 -19.15 6.18
C PRO A 42 4.56 -18.40 5.32
N PHE A 43 4.25 -18.92 4.13
CA PHE A 43 3.27 -18.32 3.22
C PHE A 43 1.93 -17.98 3.89
N LEU A 44 1.42 -18.87 4.77
CA LEU A 44 0.17 -18.62 5.48
C LEU A 44 0.23 -17.41 6.42
N VAL A 45 1.39 -17.13 7.01
CA VAL A 45 1.59 -15.95 7.86
C VAL A 45 1.62 -14.70 7.01
N LEU A 46 2.37 -14.70 5.90
CA LEU A 46 2.37 -13.60 4.92
C LEU A 46 0.96 -13.34 4.38
N PHE A 47 0.23 -14.39 4.00
CA PHE A 47 -1.17 -14.28 3.58
C PHE A 47 -2.03 -13.63 4.67
N GLY A 48 -1.89 -14.05 5.94
CA GLY A 48 -2.63 -13.47 7.06
C GLY A 48 -2.35 -11.98 7.28
N ILE A 49 -1.15 -11.51 6.99
CA ILE A 49 -0.76 -10.08 7.10
C ILE A 49 -1.29 -9.27 5.91
N PHE A 50 -1.18 -9.80 4.69
CA PHE A 50 -1.56 -9.10 3.46
C PHE A 50 -3.06 -9.16 3.13
N PHE A 51 -3.76 -10.22 3.54
CA PHE A 51 -5.17 -10.42 3.21
C PHE A 51 -6.06 -9.26 3.67
N PRO A 52 -5.96 -8.76 4.94
CA PRO A 52 -6.74 -7.61 5.39
C PRO A 52 -6.48 -6.33 4.58
N ALA A 53 -5.29 -6.21 4.00
CA ALA A 53 -4.89 -5.02 3.24
C ALA A 53 -5.59 -4.93 1.86
N VAL A 54 -6.02 -6.07 1.29
CA VAL A 54 -6.71 -6.15 -0.02
C VAL A 54 -8.24 -6.13 0.11
N THR A 55 -8.80 -6.52 1.26
CA THR A 55 -10.25 -6.69 1.47
C THR A 55 -11.05 -5.40 1.68
N GLY A 56 -10.48 -4.22 1.41
CA GLY A 56 -11.08 -2.91 1.72
C GLY A 56 -12.13 -2.36 0.74
N PHE A 57 -12.49 -3.08 -0.33
CA PHE A 57 -13.38 -2.56 -1.38
C PHE A 57 -14.83 -2.31 -0.91
N GLU A 58 -15.25 -2.97 0.19
CA GLU A 58 -16.60 -2.84 0.74
C GLU A 58 -16.90 -1.43 1.27
N ALA A 59 -15.88 -0.69 1.74
CA ALA A 59 -16.03 0.71 2.15
C ALA A 59 -16.43 1.63 0.98
N GLY A 60 -16.04 1.29 -0.26
CA GLY A 60 -16.48 2.02 -1.45
C GLY A 60 -17.93 1.72 -1.82
N VAL A 61 -18.42 0.51 -1.52
CA VAL A 61 -19.81 0.10 -1.79
C VAL A 61 -20.77 0.73 -0.79
N SER A 62 -20.37 0.92 0.47
CA SER A 62 -21.24 1.57 1.46
C SER A 62 -21.58 3.04 1.13
N MET A 63 -20.74 3.72 0.34
CA MET A 63 -20.97 5.09 -0.16
C MET A 63 -21.61 5.11 -1.56
N SER A 64 -21.97 3.96 -2.12
CA SER A 64 -22.47 3.87 -3.50
C SER A 64 -23.89 4.43 -3.71
N GLY A 65 -24.64 4.68 -2.63
CA GLY A 65 -25.99 5.27 -2.67
C GLY A 65 -26.03 6.71 -3.19
N ASP A 66 -24.91 7.43 -3.10
CA ASP A 66 -24.78 8.83 -3.55
C ASP A 66 -24.26 8.94 -5.01
N LEU A 67 -24.10 7.81 -5.70
CA LEU A 67 -23.61 7.79 -7.08
C LEU A 67 -24.72 8.18 -8.07
N GLN A 68 -24.36 9.02 -9.05
CA GLN A 68 -25.24 9.38 -10.17
C GLN A 68 -25.65 8.17 -11.02
N ASP A 69 -24.70 7.26 -11.30
CA ASP A 69 -24.90 6.04 -12.11
C ASP A 69 -24.22 4.81 -11.46
N PRO A 70 -24.78 4.24 -10.38
CA PRO A 70 -24.13 3.19 -9.59
C PRO A 70 -23.83 1.92 -10.40
N LYS A 71 -24.71 1.55 -11.35
CA LYS A 71 -24.53 0.37 -12.21
C LYS A 71 -23.26 0.41 -13.07
N LYS A 72 -22.76 1.61 -13.42
CA LYS A 72 -21.52 1.78 -14.20
C LYS A 72 -20.34 2.16 -13.32
N SER A 73 -20.58 3.01 -12.32
CA SER A 73 -19.52 3.56 -11.46
C SER A 73 -18.95 2.54 -10.48
N ILE A 74 -19.76 1.62 -9.94
CA ILE A 74 -19.25 0.59 -9.02
C ILE A 74 -18.26 -0.35 -9.73
N PRO A 75 -18.60 -1.02 -10.86
CA PRO A 75 -17.66 -1.94 -11.50
C PRO A 75 -16.38 -1.24 -11.97
N ARG A 76 -16.49 -0.02 -12.51
CA ARG A 76 -15.33 0.76 -12.95
C ARG A 76 -14.46 1.21 -11.79
N GLY A 77 -15.07 1.69 -10.70
CA GLY A 77 -14.37 2.10 -9.49
C GLY A 77 -13.61 0.93 -8.87
N THR A 78 -14.27 -0.22 -8.69
CA THR A 78 -13.64 -1.42 -8.13
C THR A 78 -12.48 -1.93 -9.00
N LEU A 79 -12.66 -2.05 -10.32
CA LEU A 79 -11.58 -2.48 -11.21
C LEU A 79 -10.39 -1.52 -11.18
N THR A 80 -10.64 -0.20 -11.21
CA THR A 80 -9.58 0.81 -11.17
C THR A 80 -8.85 0.76 -9.83
N ALA A 81 -9.57 0.62 -8.72
CA ALA A 81 -8.98 0.48 -7.39
C ALA A 81 -8.10 -0.78 -7.29
N ILE A 82 -8.55 -1.91 -7.83
CA ILE A 82 -7.76 -3.15 -7.89
C ILE A 82 -6.47 -2.93 -8.68
N PHE A 83 -6.55 -2.32 -9.87
CA PHE A 83 -5.37 -2.06 -10.69
C PHE A 83 -4.37 -1.11 -10.02
N VAL A 84 -4.85 -0.03 -9.41
CA VAL A 84 -4.00 0.91 -8.68
C VAL A 84 -3.36 0.24 -7.47
N GLY A 85 -4.13 -0.53 -6.69
CA GLY A 85 -3.60 -1.29 -5.55
C GLY A 85 -2.52 -2.28 -5.95
N LEU A 86 -2.76 -3.04 -7.03
CA LEU A 86 -1.78 -3.96 -7.60
C LEU A 86 -0.50 -3.23 -8.01
N ALA A 87 -0.62 -2.10 -8.70
CA ALA A 87 0.55 -1.31 -9.14
C ALA A 87 1.38 -0.84 -7.94
N VAL A 88 0.74 -0.35 -6.88
CA VAL A 88 1.42 0.09 -5.65
C VAL A 88 2.10 -1.07 -4.94
N TYR A 89 1.44 -2.23 -4.84
CA TYR A 89 1.99 -3.43 -4.17
C TYR A 89 3.15 -4.08 -4.90
N LEU A 90 3.27 -3.89 -6.21
CA LEU A 90 4.45 -4.34 -6.96
C LEU A 90 5.56 -3.29 -6.93
N PHE A 91 5.20 -2.02 -7.01
CA PHE A 91 6.17 -0.93 -7.06
C PHE A 91 6.92 -0.73 -5.74
N LEU A 92 6.24 -0.77 -4.59
CA LEU A 92 6.87 -0.50 -3.29
C LEU A 92 7.95 -1.54 -2.90
N PRO A 93 7.71 -2.86 -2.95
CA PRO A 93 8.75 -3.84 -2.65
C PRO A 93 9.90 -3.78 -3.64
N PHE A 94 9.62 -3.52 -4.92
CA PHE A 94 10.66 -3.29 -5.91
C PHE A 94 11.52 -2.08 -5.53
N PHE A 95 10.90 -0.93 -5.24
CA PHE A 95 11.60 0.27 -4.77
C PHE A 95 12.45 -0.01 -3.53
N PHE A 96 11.88 -0.65 -2.50
CA PHE A 96 12.62 -1.00 -1.28
C PHE A 96 13.77 -1.96 -1.52
N SER A 97 13.63 -2.92 -2.43
CA SER A 97 14.74 -3.83 -2.78
C SER A 97 15.95 -3.11 -3.37
N TYR A 98 15.79 -1.92 -3.96
CA TYR A 98 16.92 -1.12 -4.48
C TYR A 98 17.40 -0.05 -3.50
N THR A 99 16.57 0.34 -2.53
CA THR A 99 16.90 1.44 -1.62
C THR A 99 17.30 0.99 -0.22
N VAL A 100 16.79 -0.14 0.27
CA VAL A 100 16.99 -0.62 1.64
C VAL A 100 17.90 -1.84 1.63
N ASP A 101 18.92 -1.82 2.48
CA ASP A 101 19.82 -2.97 2.69
C ASP A 101 19.03 -4.14 3.32
N ALA A 102 19.33 -5.36 2.88
CA ALA A 102 18.63 -6.57 3.33
C ALA A 102 19.28 -7.20 4.58
N ASP A 103 20.48 -6.72 4.96
CA ASP A 103 21.27 -7.18 6.10
C ASP A 103 20.92 -6.48 7.44
#